data_AF-A0A0D2LIU3-F1
#
_entry.id   AF-A0A0D2LIU3-F1
#
_cell.length_a   1.000
_cell.length_b   1.000
_cell.length_c   1.000
_cell.angle_alpha   90.00
_cell.angle_beta   90.00
_cell.angle_gamma   90.00
#
_symmetry.space_group_name_H-M   'P 1'
#
loop_
_entity.id
_entity.type
_entity.pdbx_description
1 polymer ?
#
loop_
_entity_poly.entity_id
_entity_poly.type
_entity_poly.pdbx_seq_one_letter_code
_entity_poly.pdbx_strand_id
1 'polypeptide(L)' 'RANRTITQMLRQCIGGKQTDWVAKLPAIEFAINSARSETTGYSPFFLNHGRMPRPMI' A
#
# COMPACT_ATOMS: atom_id res chain seq x y z
N ARG A 1 0.13 -0.41 13.18
CA ARG A 1 1.12 -0.98 12.22
C ARG A 1 0.99 -0.36 10.83
N ALA A 2 -0.20 -0.40 10.23
CA ALA A 2 -0.45 0.13 8.88
C ALA A 2 0.01 1.60 8.69
N ASN A 3 -0.40 2.53 9.57
CA ASN A 3 0.00 3.94 9.46
C ASN A 3 1.51 4.14 9.44
N ARG A 4 2.27 3.36 10.23
CA ARG A 4 3.74 3.41 10.22
C ARG A 4 4.31 2.99 8.87
N THR A 5 3.78 1.93 8.28
CA THR A 5 4.16 1.45 6.94
C THR A 5 3.81 2.48 5.85
N ILE A 6 2.62 3.07 5.91
CA ILE A 6 2.18 4.14 5.00
C ILE A 6 3.14 5.33 5.08
N THR A 7 3.44 5.84 6.28
CA THR A 7 4.37 6.95 6.47
C THR A 7 5.79 6.61 5.97
N GLN A 8 6.24 5.37 6.16
CA GLN A 8 7.54 4.92 5.67
C GLN A 8 7.59 4.92 4.14
N MET A 9 6.56 4.37 3.47
CA MET A 9 6.49 4.37 2.01
C MET A 9 6.33 5.78 1.44
N LEU A 10 5.53 6.64 2.08
CA LEU A 10 5.41 8.04 1.69
C LEU A 10 6.77 8.74 1.70
N ARG A 11 7.57 8.59 2.77
CA ARG A 11 8.91 9.20 2.84
C ARG A 11 9.85 8.73 1.73
N GLN A 12 9.66 7.52 1.21
CA GLN A 12 10.49 6.95 0.14
C GLN A 12 10.00 7.35 -1.26
N CYS A 13 8.70 7.62 -1.41
CA CYS A 13 8.08 7.81 -2.73
C CYS A 13 7.76 9.27 -3.07
N ILE A 14 7.71 10.17 -2.08
CA ILE A 14 7.46 11.61 -2.30
C ILE A 14 8.73 12.32 -2.77
N GLY A 15 8.57 13.32 -3.65
CA GLY A 15 9.67 14.17 -4.08
C GLY A 15 10.16 15.10 -2.97
N GLY A 16 11.32 15.74 -3.17
CA GLY A 16 11.93 16.63 -2.16
C GLY A 16 11.07 17.83 -1.75
N LYS A 17 10.14 18.26 -2.60
CA LYS A 17 9.15 19.31 -2.29
C LYS A 17 7.97 18.81 -1.46
N GLN A 18 7.80 17.49 -1.32
CA GLN A 18 6.72 16.84 -0.57
C GLN A 18 5.30 17.26 -0.96
N THR A 19 5.08 17.76 -2.17
CA THR A 19 3.76 18.20 -2.66
C THR A 19 3.00 17.11 -3.41
N ASP A 20 3.66 16.01 -3.76
CA ASP A 20 3.11 14.93 -4.58
C ASP A 20 2.52 13.77 -3.76
N TRP A 21 2.48 13.88 -2.42
CA TRP A 21 2.02 12.82 -1.53
C TRP A 21 0.61 12.31 -1.85
N VAL A 22 -0.32 13.21 -2.20
CA VAL A 22 -1.70 12.85 -2.57
C VAL A 22 -1.71 11.94 -3.82
N ALA A 23 -0.88 12.24 -4.81
CA ALA A 23 -0.78 11.45 -6.03
C ALA A 23 -0.14 10.06 -5.78
N LYS A 24 0.73 9.94 -4.77
CA LYS A 24 1.38 8.67 -4.39
C LYS A 24 0.50 7.78 -3.51
N LEU A 25 -0.46 8.34 -2.79
CA LEU A 25 -1.29 7.62 -1.83
C LEU A 25 -2.00 6.39 -2.40
N PRO A 26 -2.70 6.45 -3.55
CA PRO A 26 -3.39 5.28 -4.10
C PRO A 26 -2.45 4.12 -4.39
N ALA A 27 -1.26 4.40 -4.93
CA ALA A 27 -0.25 3.37 -5.21
C ALA A 27 0.30 2.73 -3.92
N ILE A 28 0.54 3.54 -2.89
CA ILE A 28 1.01 3.05 -1.58
C ILE A 28 -0.06 2.19 -0.91
N GLU A 29 -1.31 2.64 -0.90
CA GLU A 29 -2.44 1.88 -0.38
C GLU A 29 -2.57 0.54 -1.10
N PHE A 30 -2.53 0.54 -2.43
CA PHE A 30 -2.62 -0.66 -3.24
C PHE A 30 -1.49 -1.65 -2.94
N ALA A 31 -0.25 -1.17 -2.81
CA ALA A 31 0.89 -2.00 -2.46
C ALA A 31 0.73 -2.65 -1.08
N ILE A 32 0.30 -1.90 -0.08
CA ILE A 32 0.09 -2.40 1.29
C ILE A 32 -1.05 -3.42 1.33
N ASN A 33 -2.18 -3.14 0.67
CA ASN A 33 -3.33 -4.04 0.65
C ASN A 33 -3.12 -5.29 -0.21
N SER A 34 -2.16 -5.26 -1.14
CA SER A 34 -1.77 -6.40 -1.98
C SER A 34 -0.68 -7.27 -1.35
N ALA A 35 0.14 -6.72 -0.44
CA ALA A 35 1.21 -7.46 0.22
C ALA A 35 0.66 -8.56 1.14
N ARG A 36 1.23 -9.77 1.06
CA ARG A 36 0.90 -10.86 1.98
C ARG A 36 1.52 -10.60 3.35
N SER A 37 0.74 -10.80 4.41
CA SER A 37 1.28 -10.79 5.77
C SER A 37 1.96 -12.12 6.07
N GLU A 38 3.16 -12.09 6.64
CA GLU A 38 3.91 -13.30 7.02
C GLU A 38 3.17 -14.15 8.07
N THR A 39 2.43 -13.50 8.97
CA THR A 39 1.68 -14.18 10.04
C THR A 39 0.43 -14.90 9.55
N THR A 40 -0.25 -14.36 8.53
CA THR A 40 -1.51 -14.93 8.04
C THR A 40 -1.35 -15.65 6.70
N GLY A 41 -0.27 -15.40 5.96
CA GLY A 41 -0.06 -15.89 4.60
C GLY A 41 -0.92 -15.18 3.53
N TYR A 42 -1.82 -14.29 3.93
CA TYR A 42 -2.80 -13.65 3.04
C TYR A 42 -2.61 -12.14 2.96
N SER A 43 -3.02 -11.55 1.84
CA SER A 43 -3.08 -10.10 1.69
C SER A 43 -4.39 -9.53 2.25
N PRO A 44 -4.41 -8.28 2.73
CA PRO A 44 -5.65 -7.62 3.16
C PRO A 44 -6.75 -7.64 2.10
N PHE A 45 -6.42 -7.45 0.82
CA PHE A 45 -7.41 -7.57 -0.26
C PHE A 45 -8.05 -8.95 -0.33
N PHE A 46 -7.24 -10.01 -0.20
CA PHE A 46 -7.76 -11.37 -0.20
C PHE A 46 -8.64 -11.62 1.02
N LEU A 47 -8.25 -11.14 2.21
CA LEU A 47 -9.05 -11.31 3.43
C LEU A 47 -10.39 -10.56 3.37
N ASN A 48 -10.43 -9.38 2.74
CA ASN A 48 -11.64 -8.56 2.68
C ASN A 48 -12.58 -8.96 1.53
N HIS A 49 -12.05 -9.42 0.38
CA HIS A 49 -12.83 -9.64 -0.83
C HIS A 49 -12.78 -11.07 -1.39
N GLY A 50 -11.98 -11.96 -0.80
CA GLY A 50 -11.78 -13.33 -1.28
C GLY A 50 -11.01 -13.44 -2.60
N ARG A 51 -10.52 -12.32 -3.15
CA ARG A 51 -9.76 -12.28 -4.41
C ARG A 51 -8.74 -11.13 -4.39
N MET A 52 -7.67 -11.27 -5.16
CA MET A 52 -6.75 -10.15 -5.41
C MET A 52 -7.34 -9.21 -6.48
N PRO A 53 -7.16 -7.88 -6.35
CA PRO A 53 -7.56 -6.94 -7.38
C PRO A 53 -6.68 -7.08 -8.62
N ARG A 54 -7.13 -6.51 -9.74
CA ARG A 54 -6.30 -6.41 -10.93
C ARG A 54 -5.09 -5.50 -10.63
N PRO A 55 -3.90 -5.82 -11.19
CA PRO A 55 -2.74 -4.94 -11.08
C PRO A 55 -3.08 -3.53 -11.57
N MET A 56 -2.51 -2.50 -10.92
CA MET A 56 -2.47 -1.15 -11.49
C MET A 56 -1.55 -1.17 -12.71
N ILE A 57 -2.14 -1.31 -13.89
CA ILE A 57 -1.51 -1.09 -15.21
C ILE A 57 -2.32 0.00 -15.89
#